data_AF-A0LU06-F1
#
_entry.id   AF-A0LU06-F1
#
_cell.length_a   1.000
_cell.length_b   1.000
_cell.length_c   1.000
_cell.angle_alpha   90.00
_cell.angle_beta   90.00
_cell.angle_gamma   90.00
#
_symmetry.space_group_name_H-M   'P 1'
#
loop_
_entity.id
_entity.type
_entity.pdbx_description
1 polymer ?
#
loop_
_entity_poly.entity_id
_entity_poly.type
_entity_poly.pdbx_seq_one_letter_code
_entity_poly.pdbx_strand_id
1 'polypeptide(L)'
;MKRRVAAAAVIALGCMLASCKQTAGLARQELVVQFRPGATQADHERVWRACPGGPRIVREPLDTTSSYAATLLNNVRYRVDTASNYDLAQLIQCLQRDPSVAGYSITGGDNQ
;
A
#
# COMPACT_ATOMS: atom_id res chain seq x y z
N MET A 1 -36.29 -36.82 -53.81
CA MET A 1 -35.38 -36.08 -54.72
C MET A 1 -34.92 -34.83 -53.96
N LYS A 2 -33.62 -34.72 -53.59
CA LYS A 2 -32.64 -33.74 -54.13
C LYS A 2 -33.10 -32.27 -53.94
N ARG A 3 -32.43 -31.35 -53.23
CA ARG A 3 -30.98 -31.14 -52.96
C ARG A 3 -30.76 -30.31 -51.69
N ARG A 4 -29.52 -30.48 -51.20
CA ARG A 4 -28.80 -29.82 -50.10
C ARG A 4 -28.76 -28.29 -50.22
N VAL A 5 -28.79 -27.60 -49.08
CA VAL A 5 -28.12 -26.32 -48.88
C VAL A 5 -27.23 -26.45 -47.64
N ALA A 6 -25.98 -26.02 -47.78
CA ALA A 6 -24.89 -26.15 -46.84
C ALA A 6 -24.61 -24.81 -46.14
N ALA A 7 -23.80 -24.90 -45.08
CA ALA A 7 -23.08 -23.83 -44.36
C ALA A 7 -23.96 -22.94 -43.46
N ALA A 8 -23.52 -22.46 -42.30
CA ALA A 8 -22.16 -22.31 -41.80
C ALA A 8 -22.14 -22.47 -40.27
N ALA A 9 -20.98 -22.91 -39.78
CA ALA A 9 -20.64 -22.95 -38.37
C ALA A 9 -20.63 -21.54 -37.76
N VAL A 10 -21.22 -21.40 -36.58
CA VAL A 10 -20.82 -20.38 -35.62
C VAL A 10 -20.65 -21.09 -34.29
N ILE A 11 -19.42 -21.54 -34.04
CA ILE A 11 -18.99 -21.98 -32.71
C ILE A 11 -18.95 -20.69 -31.88
N ALA A 12 -20.02 -20.40 -31.16
CA ALA A 12 -20.00 -19.37 -30.13
C ALA A 12 -19.16 -19.93 -28.97
N LEU A 13 -17.85 -19.68 -29.01
CA LEU A 13 -16.97 -19.75 -27.85
C LEU A 13 -17.52 -18.75 -26.81
N GLY A 14 -18.43 -19.24 -25.96
CA GLY A 14 -18.80 -18.58 -24.74
C GLY A 14 -17.64 -18.67 -23.76
N CYS A 15 -16.60 -17.87 -23.97
CA CYS A 15 -15.67 -17.53 -22.90
C CYS A 15 -16.49 -16.82 -21.84
N MET A 16 -16.98 -17.58 -20.86
CA MET A 16 -17.35 -17.02 -19.58
C MET A 16 -16.06 -16.42 -19.03
N LEU A 17 -15.88 -15.12 -19.26
CA LEU A 17 -14.98 -14.31 -18.48
C LEU A 17 -15.52 -14.42 -17.05
N ALA A 18 -14.99 -15.38 -16.30
CA ALA A 18 -14.94 -15.27 -14.86
C ALA A 18 -14.40 -13.86 -14.61
N SER A 19 -15.31 -12.96 -14.27
CA SER A 19 -14.94 -11.63 -13.82
C SER A 19 -14.28 -11.86 -12.47
N CYS A 20 -13.00 -12.23 -12.51
CA CYS A 20 -12.09 -12.06 -11.40
C CYS A 20 -12.28 -10.60 -11.01
N LYS A 21 -12.95 -10.36 -9.89
CA LYS A 21 -13.05 -9.04 -9.32
C LYS A 21 -11.61 -8.65 -9.00
N GLN A 22 -10.98 -7.95 -9.93
CA GLN A 22 -9.61 -7.50 -9.81
C GLN A 22 -9.57 -6.52 -8.64
N THR A 23 -9.24 -7.10 -7.49
CA THR A 23 -8.61 -6.49 -6.32
C THR A 23 -8.93 -5.01 -6.11
N ALA A 24 -9.96 -4.75 -5.29
CA ALA A 24 -10.13 -3.52 -4.53
C ALA A 24 -8.98 -3.26 -3.52
N GLY A 25 -7.80 -3.84 -3.75
CA GLY A 25 -6.59 -3.73 -2.93
C GLY A 25 -5.39 -3.12 -3.67
N LEU A 26 -5.54 -2.68 -4.92
CA LEU A 26 -4.42 -2.14 -5.72
C LEU A 26 -4.25 -0.61 -5.64
N ALA A 27 -5.18 0.13 -5.01
CA ALA A 27 -5.14 1.59 -4.97
C ALA A 27 -5.04 2.16 -3.55
N ARG A 28 -4.51 1.40 -2.59
CA ARG A 28 -4.24 1.94 -1.24
C ARG A 28 -2.89 2.60 -1.24
N GLN A 29 -2.87 3.87 -0.85
CA GLN A 29 -1.64 4.61 -0.65
C GLN A 29 -1.04 4.24 0.69
N GLU A 30 0.27 4.09 0.74
CA GLU A 30 1.02 3.79 1.95
C GLU A 30 2.10 4.83 2.14
N LEU A 31 2.19 5.39 3.34
CA LEU A 31 3.33 6.19 3.77
C LEU A 31 4.31 5.29 4.51
N VAL A 32 5.52 5.18 3.98
CA VAL A 32 6.62 4.41 4.57
C VAL A 32 7.62 5.40 5.14
N VAL A 33 7.91 5.28 6.44
CA VAL A 33 8.90 6.13 7.11
C VAL A 33 10.29 5.64 6.76
N GLN A 34 11.16 6.57 6.38
CA GLN A 34 12.56 6.30 6.05
C GLN A 34 13.42 6.75 7.23
N PHE A 35 14.20 5.83 7.77
CA PHE A 35 15.10 6.11 8.88
C PHE A 35 16.52 6.43 8.39
N ARG A 36 17.26 7.18 9.20
CA ARG A 36 18.67 7.47 8.94
C ARG A 36 19.50 6.18 9.06
N PRO A 37 20.61 6.07 8.32
CA PRO A 37 21.56 4.98 8.51
C PRO A 37 21.99 4.91 9.99
N GLY A 38 21.95 3.71 10.56
CA GLY A 38 22.31 3.47 11.97
C GLY A 38 21.16 3.63 12.98
N ALA A 39 19.96 4.02 12.54
CA ALA A 39 18.77 3.93 13.38
C ALA A 39 18.55 2.48 13.83
N THR A 40 18.20 2.32 15.10
CA THR A 40 17.97 1.02 15.74
C THR A 40 16.48 0.65 15.70
N GLN A 41 16.15 -0.62 15.93
CA GLN A 41 14.75 -1.03 16.07
C GLN A 41 14.05 -0.31 17.23
N ALA A 42 14.77 0.05 18.30
CA ALA A 42 14.22 0.84 19.40
C ALA A 42 13.85 2.27 18.95
N ASP A 43 14.57 2.84 17.98
CA ASP A 43 14.21 4.11 17.36
C ASP A 43 12.92 3.99 16.55
N HIS A 44 12.79 2.92 15.77
CA HIS A 44 11.58 2.64 15.00
C HIS A 44 10.36 2.46 15.91
N GLU A 45 10.50 1.68 17.00
CA GLU A 45 9.46 1.50 18.02
C GLU A 45 9.06 2.81 18.71
N ARG A 46 10.04 3.68 18.99
CA ARG A 46 9.78 5.00 19.59
C ARG A 46 8.96 5.86 18.64
N VAL A 47 9.37 5.97 17.38
CA VAL A 47 8.64 6.75 16.35
C VAL A 47 7.24 6.17 16.14
N TRP A 48 7.13 4.85 16.00
CA TRP A 48 5.85 4.16 15.84
C TRP A 48 4.90 4.52 16.97
N ARG A 49 5.34 4.47 18.24
CA ARG A 49 4.51 4.83 19.40
C ARG A 49 4.16 6.32 19.44
N ALA A 50 5.13 7.19 19.16
CA ALA A 50 4.98 8.64 19.28
C ALA A 50 4.05 9.26 18.23
N CYS A 51 3.99 8.67 17.02
CA CYS A 51 3.19 9.19 15.91
C CYS A 51 2.07 8.19 15.54
N PRO A 52 0.90 8.22 16.20
CA PRO A 52 -0.14 7.19 16.06
C PRO A 52 -0.97 7.24 14.76
N GLY A 53 -0.80 8.27 13.92
CA GLY A 53 -1.67 8.51 12.77
C GLY A 53 -2.99 9.17 13.18
N GLY A 54 -4.08 8.85 12.48
CA GLY A 54 -5.41 9.40 12.71
C GLY A 54 -6.51 8.61 12.01
N PRO A 55 -7.78 9.06 12.03
CA PRO A 55 -8.91 8.30 11.50
C PRO A 55 -8.83 8.02 9.99
N ARG A 56 -8.03 8.79 9.25
CA ARG A 56 -7.83 8.68 7.79
C ARG A 56 -6.40 8.25 7.41
N ILE A 57 -5.53 8.09 8.41
CA ILE A 57 -4.15 7.61 8.24
C ILE A 57 -3.89 6.57 9.33
N VAL A 58 -4.03 5.31 8.98
CA VAL A 58 -3.98 4.20 9.93
C VAL A 58 -2.56 3.70 10.05
N ARG A 59 -1.96 3.83 11.23
CA ARG A 59 -0.66 3.23 11.54
C ARG A 59 -0.75 1.71 11.48
N GLU A 60 0.11 1.08 10.69
CA GLU A 60 0.18 -0.38 10.59
C GLU A 60 0.85 -0.98 11.84
N PRO A 61 0.57 -2.24 12.21
CA PRO A 61 1.32 -2.93 13.25
C PRO A 61 2.83 -2.94 12.94
N LEU A 62 3.65 -2.69 13.96
CA LEU A 62 5.10 -2.70 13.80
C LEU A 62 5.60 -4.14 13.69
N ASP A 63 6.19 -4.50 12.55
CA ASP A 63 6.89 -5.77 12.40
C ASP A 63 8.30 -5.69 13.00
N THR A 64 8.52 -6.40 14.10
CA THR A 64 9.83 -6.51 14.76
C THR A 64 10.43 -7.91 14.67
N THR A 65 9.77 -8.85 14.00
CA THR A 65 10.11 -10.28 14.04
C THR A 65 10.47 -10.87 12.68
N SER A 66 10.30 -10.10 11.60
CA SER A 66 10.70 -10.52 10.25
C SER A 66 12.14 -11.04 10.20
N SER A 67 12.36 -12.18 9.55
CA SER A 67 13.70 -12.68 9.25
C SER A 67 14.39 -11.90 8.11
N TYR A 68 13.64 -11.08 7.37
CA TYR A 68 14.17 -10.26 6.29
C TYR A 68 14.55 -8.88 6.80
N ALA A 69 15.85 -8.57 6.78
CA ALA A 69 16.38 -7.27 7.20
C ALA A 69 15.73 -6.09 6.45
N ALA A 70 15.45 -6.26 5.15
CA ALA A 70 14.80 -5.23 4.34
C ALA A 70 13.42 -4.80 4.88
N THR A 71 12.66 -5.74 5.43
CA THR A 71 11.35 -5.46 6.06
C THR A 71 11.55 -4.63 7.34
N LEU A 72 12.54 -4.97 8.15
CA LEU A 72 12.81 -4.29 9.42
C LEU A 72 13.32 -2.85 9.21
N LEU A 73 14.05 -2.58 8.13
CA LEU A 73 14.58 -1.24 7.81
C LEU A 73 13.49 -0.17 7.62
N ASN A 74 12.29 -0.55 7.18
CA ASN A 74 11.19 0.38 6.90
C ASN A 74 9.85 -0.13 7.45
N ASN A 75 9.88 -0.71 8.65
CA ASN A 75 8.73 -1.36 9.29
C ASN A 75 7.71 -0.39 9.90
N VAL A 76 8.01 0.92 9.98
CA VAL A 76 7.04 1.95 10.37
C VAL A 76 6.30 2.43 9.13
N ARG A 77 5.04 2.01 9.03
CA ARG A 77 4.19 2.23 7.85
C ARG A 77 2.82 2.74 8.27
N TYR A 78 2.21 3.52 7.41
CA TYR A 78 0.85 4.01 7.57
C TYR A 78 0.07 3.75 6.30
N ARG A 79 -1.11 3.16 6.44
CA ARG A 79 -2.09 3.16 5.37
C ARG A 79 -2.73 4.54 5.29
N VAL A 80 -2.66 5.16 4.13
CA VAL A 80 -3.28 6.43 3.82
C VAL A 80 -4.59 6.12 3.11
N ASP A 81 -5.70 6.37 3.80
CA ASP A 81 -7.05 6.17 3.26
C ASP A 81 -7.51 7.49 2.61
N THR A 82 -8.64 8.07 3.01
CA THR A 82 -9.16 9.35 2.45
C THR A 82 -8.52 10.59 3.10
N ALA A 83 -7.20 10.57 3.32
CA ALA A 83 -6.49 11.64 4.03
C ALA A 83 -6.46 12.94 3.24
N SER A 84 -6.69 14.07 3.93
CA SER A 84 -6.44 15.40 3.39
C SER A 84 -4.95 15.76 3.49
N ASN A 85 -4.53 16.80 2.75
CA ASN A 85 -3.19 17.37 2.89
C ASN A 85 -2.90 17.83 4.33
N TYR A 86 -3.92 18.29 5.05
CA TYR A 86 -3.78 18.66 6.46
C TYR A 86 -3.48 17.45 7.34
N ASP A 87 -4.18 16.33 7.15
CA ASP A 87 -3.94 15.10 7.91
C ASP A 87 -2.51 14.58 7.68
N LEU A 88 -2.06 14.58 6.42
CA LEU A 88 -0.69 14.20 6.06
C LEU A 88 0.33 15.14 6.70
N ALA A 89 0.11 16.46 6.64
CA ALA A 89 1.01 17.44 7.23
C ALA A 89 1.16 17.24 8.75
N GLN A 90 0.08 16.93 9.47
CA GLN A 90 0.15 16.64 10.91
C GLN A 90 1.02 15.42 11.21
N LEU A 91 0.86 14.33 10.44
CA LEU A 91 1.71 13.15 10.59
C LEU A 91 3.18 13.47 10.28
N ILE A 92 3.44 14.15 9.16
CA ILE A 92 4.80 14.52 8.74
C ILE A 92 5.47 15.40 9.79
N GLN A 93 4.76 16.38 10.35
CA GLN A 93 5.26 17.22 11.43
C GLN A 93 5.59 16.43 12.70
N CYS A 94 4.84 15.37 13.01
CA CYS A 94 5.19 14.47 14.11
C CYS A 94 6.49 13.72 13.81
N LEU A 95 6.58 13.11 12.63
CA LEU A 95 7.74 12.30 12.21
C LEU A 95 9.04 13.12 12.18
N GLN A 96 8.98 14.36 11.70
CA GLN A 96 10.14 15.25 11.58
C GLN A 96 10.75 15.68 12.92
N ARG A 97 10.05 15.47 14.05
CA ARG A 97 10.58 15.79 15.38
C ARG A 97 11.58 14.76 15.90
N ASP A 98 11.53 13.52 15.40
CA ASP A 98 12.46 12.48 15.84
C ASP A 98 13.74 12.51 14.98
N PRO A 99 14.93 12.64 15.60
CA PRO A 99 16.18 12.73 14.87
C PRO A 99 16.61 11.41 14.21
N SER A 100 15.93 10.29 14.44
CA SER A 100 16.20 9.05 13.70
C SER A 100 15.53 9.03 12.32
N VAL A 101 14.55 9.91 12.07
CA VAL A 101 13.82 9.96 10.80
C VAL A 101 14.60 10.77 9.76
N ALA A 102 14.77 10.17 8.58
CA ALA A 102 15.36 10.82 7.41
C ALA A 102 14.29 11.44 6.50
N GLY A 103 13.11 10.81 6.42
CA GLY A 103 12.02 11.25 5.57
C GLY A 103 10.90 10.23 5.50
N TYR A 104 10.15 10.27 4.39
CA TYR A 104 9.09 9.33 4.09
C TYR A 104 8.95 9.18 2.57
N SER A 105 8.35 8.07 2.15
CA SER A 105 7.86 7.88 0.77
C SER A 105 6.38 7.52 0.80
N ILE A 106 5.63 7.97 -0.20
CA ILE A 106 4.25 7.52 -0.42
C ILE A 106 4.27 6.58 -1.62
N THR A 107 3.79 5.36 -1.44
CA THR A 107 3.71 4.33 -2.47
C THR A 107 2.26 3.91 -2.68
N GLY A 108 1.86 3.73 -3.94
CA GLY A 108 0.46 3.46 -4.28
C GLY A 108 -0.35 4.75 -4.43
N GLY A 109 -1.28 4.72 -5.40
CA GLY A 109 -1.90 5.89 -6.00
C GLY A 109 -1.51 5.93 -7.48
N ASP A 110 -2.50 5.79 -8.35
CA ASP A 110 -2.29 5.92 -9.79
C ASP A 110 -1.59 7.26 -10.08
N ASN A 111 -0.61 7.22 -10.98
CA ASN A 111 0.09 8.40 -11.46
C ASN A 111 -0.92 9.52 -11.76
N GLN A 112 -0.56 10.76 -11.39
CA GLN A 112 -1.25 11.98 -11.78
C GLN A 112 -1.81 11.94 -13.21
#